data_AF-A0AAW0QCL5-F1
#
_entry.id   AF-A0AAW0QCL5-F1
#
_cell.length_a   1.000
_cell.length_b   1.000
_cell.length_c   1.000
_cell.angle_alpha   90.00
_cell.angle_beta   90.00
_cell.angle_gamma   90.00
#
_symmetry.space_group_name_H-M   'P 1'
#
loop_
_entity.id
_entity.type
_entity.pdbx_description
1 polymer ?
#
loop_
_entity_poly.entity_id
_entity_poly.type
_entity_poly.pdbx_seq_one_letter_code
_entity_poly.pdbx_strand_id
1 'polypeptide(L)'
;MPLAPEVTKHHDADMGGVQMVSAGPRKKKPHEIVEPNPAWASTFAALAQEVRDALGNRALAVEHVGSTSVPGLAAKDVIDIAVAVADPGDEAAYVGALEAGGFFFYFRDLAPSAHQHRFFGRDGPPVWVNLHVYGPGSPELVRLCLFRDRLRADEHDRDLYARTKREAMEASRTAGETLRQYNARKEPVIRQILDRAFAAHRLSGPGDE
;
A
#
# COMPACT_ATOMS: atom_id res chain seq x y z
N MET A 1 0.68 21.11 -9.74
CA MET A 1 1.06 21.63 -8.41
C MET A 1 2.28 20.86 -7.95
N PRO A 2 3.33 21.51 -7.41
CA PRO A 2 4.53 20.79 -6.96
C PRO A 2 4.20 19.83 -5.81
N LEU A 3 4.85 18.66 -5.80
CA LEU A 3 4.74 17.72 -4.68
C LEU A 3 5.31 18.35 -3.40
N ALA A 4 4.61 18.15 -2.28
CA ALA A 4 5.11 18.58 -0.97
C ALA A 4 6.47 17.90 -0.66
N PRO A 5 7.42 18.57 0.02
CA PRO A 5 8.74 18.01 0.31
C PRO A 5 8.69 16.63 1.00
N GLU A 6 7.74 16.45 1.92
CA GLU A 6 7.51 15.19 2.64
C GLU A 6 7.12 14.03 1.70
N VAL A 7 6.47 14.29 0.56
CA VAL A 7 6.18 13.25 -0.45
C VAL A 7 7.46 12.73 -1.08
N THR A 8 8.43 13.61 -1.32
CA THR A 8 9.68 13.26 -2.03
C THR A 8 10.79 12.78 -1.11
N LYS A 9 10.62 12.91 0.21
CA LYS A 9 11.61 12.47 1.18
C LYS A 9 11.54 10.96 1.40
N HIS A 10 12.70 10.31 1.41
CA HIS A 10 12.80 8.92 1.84
C HIS A 10 13.01 8.85 3.35
N HIS A 11 12.20 8.03 4.00
CA HIS A 11 12.35 7.69 5.41
C HIS A 11 12.74 6.22 5.49
N ASP A 12 13.67 5.91 6.40
CA ASP A 12 13.90 4.53 6.78
C ASP A 12 12.73 4.04 7.63
N ALA A 13 12.43 2.75 7.54
CA ALA A 13 11.36 2.14 8.33
C ALA A 13 11.68 2.24 9.84
N ASP A 14 11.06 3.20 10.51
CA ASP A 14 11.08 3.33 11.97
C ASP A 14 9.92 2.55 12.57
N MET A 15 10.24 1.41 13.19
CA MET A 15 9.26 0.55 13.84
C MET A 15 9.03 0.93 15.31
N GLY A 16 9.71 1.96 15.83
CA GLY A 16 9.59 2.39 17.22
C GLY A 16 8.22 2.95 17.57
N GLY A 17 7.46 3.40 16.56
CA GLY A 17 6.10 3.91 16.69
C GLY A 17 4.99 2.86 16.58
N VAL A 18 5.31 1.61 16.23
CA VAL A 18 4.29 0.59 15.96
C VAL A 18 3.69 0.06 17.25
N GLN A 19 2.38 0.24 17.41
CA GLN A 19 1.58 -0.32 18.49
C GLN A 19 0.58 -1.33 17.93
N MET A 20 0.66 -2.56 18.44
CA MET A 20 -0.29 -3.62 18.15
C MET A 20 -1.63 -3.33 18.86
N VAL A 21 -2.74 -3.42 18.13
CA VAL A 21 -4.08 -3.11 18.66
C VAL A 21 -4.91 -4.36 18.92
N SER A 22 -4.87 -5.35 18.02
CA SER A 22 -5.70 -6.56 18.15
C SER A 22 -4.99 -7.83 17.66
N ALA A 23 -5.29 -8.92 18.37
CA ALA A 23 -5.02 -10.31 18.03
C ALA A 23 -6.25 -10.99 17.40
N GLY A 24 -7.02 -10.26 16.58
CA GLY A 24 -7.97 -10.88 15.66
C GLY A 24 -7.29 -12.03 14.89
N PRO A 25 -8.06 -13.02 14.37
CA PRO A 25 -7.45 -14.16 13.70
C PRO A 25 -6.47 -13.65 12.66
N ARG A 26 -5.19 -14.03 12.82
CA ARG A 26 -4.09 -13.72 11.91
C ARG A 26 -3.68 -15.02 11.25
N LYS A 27 -4.31 -15.32 10.12
CA LYS A 27 -3.86 -16.38 9.25
C LYS A 27 -2.62 -15.90 8.49
N LYS A 28 -1.74 -16.82 8.18
CA LYS A 28 -0.54 -16.53 7.38
C LYS A 28 -0.98 -16.19 5.96
N LYS A 29 -0.74 -14.93 5.54
CA LYS A 29 -1.00 -14.47 4.17
C LYS A 29 -0.19 -15.27 3.15
N PRO A 30 -0.69 -15.37 1.90
CA PRO A 30 0.08 -15.90 0.78
C PRO A 30 1.41 -15.14 0.69
N HIS A 31 2.49 -15.91 0.57
CA HIS A 31 3.84 -15.38 0.42
C HIS A 31 4.40 -15.63 -0.97
N GLU A 32 3.80 -16.54 -1.73
CA GLU A 32 4.15 -16.85 -3.11
C GLU A 32 3.78 -15.71 -4.06
N ILE A 33 4.64 -15.47 -5.04
CA ILE A 33 4.37 -14.56 -6.15
C ILE A 33 3.67 -15.38 -7.23
N VAL A 34 2.44 -14.99 -7.57
CA VAL A 34 1.66 -15.58 -8.65
C VAL A 34 1.75 -14.71 -9.90
N GLU A 35 1.44 -15.31 -11.04
CA GLU A 35 1.32 -14.59 -12.31
C GLU A 35 0.18 -13.56 -12.27
N PRO A 36 0.25 -12.50 -13.10
CA PRO A 36 -0.74 -11.43 -13.09
C PRO A 36 -2.17 -11.97 -13.26
N ASN A 37 -3.06 -11.61 -12.34
CA ASN A 37 -4.46 -12.01 -12.41
C ASN A 37 -5.33 -10.82 -12.89
N PRO A 38 -5.99 -10.90 -14.05
CA PRO A 38 -6.83 -9.81 -14.55
C PRO A 38 -8.04 -9.52 -13.64
N ALA A 39 -8.44 -10.46 -12.78
CA ALA A 39 -9.55 -10.28 -11.84
C ALA A 39 -9.21 -9.34 -10.67
N TRP A 40 -7.94 -9.02 -10.41
CA TRP A 40 -7.56 -8.15 -9.28
C TRP A 40 -8.24 -6.77 -9.33
N ALA A 41 -8.44 -6.22 -10.52
CA ALA A 41 -9.13 -4.93 -10.69
C ALA A 41 -10.61 -5.00 -10.27
N SER A 42 -11.34 -6.05 -10.69
CA SER A 42 -12.73 -6.26 -10.28
C SER A 42 -12.85 -6.62 -8.79
N THR A 43 -11.89 -7.40 -8.26
CA THR A 43 -11.83 -7.73 -6.84
C THR A 43 -11.63 -6.48 -6.00
N PHE A 44 -10.71 -5.59 -6.40
CA PHE A 44 -10.55 -4.30 -5.76
C PHE A 44 -11.82 -3.45 -5.86
N ALA A 45 -12.47 -3.39 -7.03
CA ALA A 45 -13.67 -2.57 -7.20
C ALA A 45 -14.79 -2.97 -6.23
N ALA A 46 -15.01 -4.28 -6.02
CA ALA A 46 -15.94 -4.79 -5.03
C ALA A 46 -15.53 -4.41 -3.60
N LEU A 47 -14.26 -4.64 -3.23
CA LEU A 47 -13.75 -4.28 -1.89
C LEU A 47 -13.81 -2.77 -1.62
N ALA A 48 -13.53 -1.95 -2.63
CA ALA A 48 -13.62 -0.50 -2.52
C ALA A 48 -15.07 -0.05 -2.29
N GLN A 49 -16.05 -0.75 -2.88
CA GLN A 49 -17.46 -0.49 -2.59
C GLN A 49 -17.80 -0.87 -1.15
N GLU A 50 -17.35 -2.04 -0.65
CA GLU A 50 -17.57 -2.45 0.74
C GLU A 50 -16.98 -1.42 1.74
N VAL A 51 -15.79 -0.89 1.45
CA VAL A 51 -15.17 0.17 2.27
C VAL A 51 -16.00 1.45 2.23
N ARG A 52 -16.48 1.86 1.05
CA ARG A 52 -17.33 3.06 0.91
C ARG A 52 -18.67 2.88 1.62
N ASP A 53 -19.28 1.71 1.54
CA ASP A 53 -20.55 1.42 2.21
C ASP A 53 -20.37 1.45 3.74
N ALA A 54 -19.26 0.91 4.25
CA ALA A 54 -18.95 0.94 5.69
C ALA A 54 -18.69 2.35 6.22
N LEU A 55 -17.96 3.18 5.47
CA LEU A 55 -17.49 4.48 5.92
C LEU A 55 -18.41 5.65 5.53
N GLY A 56 -19.23 5.49 4.49
CA GLY A 56 -20.00 6.56 3.87
C GLY A 56 -19.13 7.77 3.53
N ASN A 57 -19.58 8.96 3.91
CA ASN A 57 -18.87 10.23 3.68
C ASN A 57 -17.52 10.35 4.43
N ARG A 58 -17.18 9.40 5.32
CA ARG A 58 -15.87 9.38 6.00
C ARG A 58 -14.75 8.85 5.11
N ALA A 59 -15.08 8.09 4.06
CA ALA A 59 -14.11 7.66 3.05
C ALA A 59 -13.87 8.80 2.05
N LEU A 60 -12.84 9.61 2.31
CA LEU A 60 -12.47 10.75 1.46
C LEU A 60 -11.79 10.30 0.16
N ALA A 61 -11.08 9.17 0.20
CA ALA A 61 -10.51 8.51 -0.95
C ALA A 61 -10.39 7.00 -0.69
N VAL A 62 -10.49 6.19 -1.74
CA VAL A 62 -10.28 4.74 -1.69
C VAL A 62 -9.53 4.32 -2.95
N GLU A 63 -8.26 3.99 -2.78
CA GLU A 63 -7.29 3.77 -3.87
C GLU A 63 -6.80 2.33 -3.90
N HIS A 64 -6.72 1.75 -5.11
CA HIS A 64 -6.02 0.48 -5.31
C HIS A 64 -4.54 0.79 -5.37
N VAL A 65 -3.76 0.23 -4.45
CA VAL A 65 -2.31 0.42 -4.38
C VAL A 65 -1.60 -0.93 -4.40
N GLY A 66 -0.27 -0.93 -4.24
CA GLY A 66 0.52 -2.16 -4.24
C GLY A 66 0.59 -2.83 -5.61
N SER A 67 1.18 -4.03 -5.66
CA SER A 67 1.50 -4.67 -6.95
C SER A 67 0.25 -5.13 -7.71
N THR A 68 -0.81 -5.54 -7.02
CA THR A 68 -2.05 -6.03 -7.66
C THR A 68 -2.83 -4.92 -8.37
N SER A 69 -2.48 -3.66 -8.13
CA SER A 69 -3.02 -2.51 -8.85
C SER A 69 -2.37 -2.28 -10.21
N VAL A 70 -1.29 -2.99 -10.57
CA VAL A 70 -0.55 -2.80 -11.82
C VAL A 70 -0.85 -3.97 -12.78
N PRO A 71 -1.56 -3.74 -13.90
CA PRO A 71 -1.81 -4.78 -14.89
C PRO A 71 -0.51 -5.39 -15.42
N GLY A 72 -0.48 -6.72 -15.54
CA GLY A 72 0.69 -7.46 -16.03
C GLY A 72 1.83 -7.63 -15.02
N LEU A 73 1.69 -7.17 -13.77
CA LEU A 73 2.73 -7.32 -12.75
C LEU A 73 2.48 -8.52 -11.82
N ALA A 74 3.38 -9.50 -11.84
CA ALA A 74 3.33 -10.65 -10.91
C ALA A 74 3.41 -10.20 -9.46
N ALA A 75 2.58 -10.74 -8.57
CA ALA A 75 2.40 -10.24 -7.21
C ALA A 75 2.03 -11.35 -6.24
N LYS A 76 2.11 -11.07 -4.93
CA LYS A 76 1.39 -11.88 -3.95
C LYS A 76 -0.10 -11.63 -4.15
N ASP A 77 -0.92 -12.67 -4.02
CA ASP A 77 -2.37 -12.57 -4.20
C ASP A 77 -3.04 -11.93 -2.97
N VAL A 78 -2.77 -10.64 -2.78
CA VAL A 78 -3.24 -9.79 -1.69
C VAL A 78 -3.61 -8.42 -2.29
N ILE A 79 -4.83 -7.96 -2.05
CA ILE A 79 -5.27 -6.64 -2.49
C ILE A 79 -4.82 -5.61 -1.46
N ASP A 80 -4.04 -4.62 -1.88
CA ASP A 80 -3.66 -3.47 -1.05
C ASP A 80 -4.59 -2.28 -1.36
N ILE A 81 -5.24 -1.76 -0.32
CA ILE A 81 -6.17 -0.62 -0.39
C ILE A 81 -5.60 0.50 0.47
N ALA A 82 -5.53 1.71 -0.07
CA ALA A 82 -5.27 2.92 0.71
C ALA A 82 -6.55 3.74 0.84
N VAL A 83 -6.91 4.13 2.06
CA VAL A 83 -8.11 4.91 2.38
C VAL A 83 -7.68 6.21 3.05
N ALA A 84 -8.25 7.33 2.60
CA ALA A 84 -8.15 8.59 3.32
C ALA A 84 -9.41 8.81 4.16
N VAL A 85 -9.22 9.14 5.44
CA VAL A 85 -10.27 9.61 6.36
C VAL A 85 -9.89 11.00 6.87
N ALA A 86 -10.82 11.74 7.47
CA ALA A 86 -10.57 13.09 7.95
C ALA A 86 -9.47 13.16 9.02
N ASP A 87 -9.52 12.25 10.00
CA ASP A 87 -8.51 12.11 11.06
C ASP A 87 -8.27 10.62 11.37
N PRO A 88 -7.10 10.03 11.04
CA PRO A 88 -6.76 8.66 11.41
C PRO A 88 -6.57 8.45 12.92
N GLY A 89 -6.41 9.53 13.69
CA GLY A 89 -6.37 9.50 15.15
C GLY A 89 -7.74 9.26 15.78
N ASP A 90 -8.83 9.68 15.11
CA ASP A 90 -10.20 9.47 15.56
C ASP A 90 -10.72 8.07 15.21
N GLU A 91 -10.05 7.07 15.78
CA GLU A 91 -10.32 5.65 15.56
C GLU A 91 -11.78 5.27 15.88
N ALA A 92 -12.38 5.90 16.89
CA ALA A 92 -13.77 5.68 17.27
C ALA A 92 -14.76 5.98 16.13
N ALA A 93 -14.42 6.92 15.24
CA ALA A 93 -15.27 7.31 14.14
C ALA A 93 -15.34 6.30 12.99
N TYR A 94 -14.42 5.33 12.87
CA TYR A 94 -14.39 4.45 11.70
C TYR A 94 -13.98 3.00 11.95
N VAL A 95 -13.24 2.69 13.01
CA VAL A 95 -12.74 1.32 13.26
C VAL A 95 -13.88 0.32 13.36
N GLY A 96 -14.90 0.60 14.18
CA GLY A 96 -16.04 -0.31 14.35
C GLY A 96 -16.81 -0.58 13.06
N ALA A 97 -16.88 0.41 12.15
CA ALA A 97 -17.53 0.25 10.85
C ALA A 97 -16.72 -0.64 9.90
N LEU A 98 -15.39 -0.46 9.86
CA LEU A 98 -14.51 -1.33 9.09
C LEU A 98 -14.50 -2.76 9.62
N GLU A 99 -14.48 -2.93 10.94
CA GLU A 99 -14.52 -4.25 11.58
C GLU A 99 -15.84 -4.98 11.34
N ALA A 100 -16.97 -4.27 11.35
CA ALA A 100 -18.27 -4.82 10.95
C ALA A 100 -18.27 -5.27 9.47
N GLY A 101 -17.50 -4.59 8.61
CA GLY A 101 -17.21 -5.00 7.24
C GLY A 101 -16.14 -6.09 7.10
N GLY A 102 -15.65 -6.67 8.20
CA GLY A 102 -14.65 -7.75 8.18
C GLY A 102 -13.21 -7.29 7.89
N PHE A 103 -12.91 -6.01 8.09
CA PHE A 103 -11.53 -5.47 8.08
C PHE A 103 -11.08 -5.25 9.52
N PHE A 104 -10.14 -6.06 10.00
CA PHE A 104 -9.71 -6.08 11.40
C PHE A 104 -8.54 -5.14 11.66
N PHE A 105 -8.63 -4.34 12.72
CA PHE A 105 -7.60 -3.36 13.06
C PHE A 105 -6.39 -4.02 13.74
N TYR A 106 -5.26 -4.10 13.06
CA TYR A 106 -4.11 -4.87 13.54
C TYR A 106 -3.08 -4.03 14.29
N PHE A 107 -2.67 -2.91 13.72
CA PHE A 107 -1.69 -2.04 14.34
C PHE A 107 -1.86 -0.59 13.90
N ARG A 108 -1.38 0.31 14.75
CA ARG A 108 -1.17 1.71 14.44
C ARG A 108 0.32 2.02 14.46
N ASP A 109 0.75 2.90 13.58
CA ASP A 109 2.10 3.45 13.62
C ASP A 109 2.03 4.92 14.01
N LEU A 110 2.63 5.22 15.16
CA LEU A 110 2.66 6.55 15.77
C LEU A 110 3.98 7.28 15.50
N ALA A 111 4.90 6.69 14.73
CA ALA A 111 6.09 7.39 14.29
C ALA A 111 5.67 8.63 13.47
N PRO A 112 6.30 9.80 13.65
CA PRO A 112 5.96 11.00 12.88
C PRO A 112 6.01 10.77 11.36
N SER A 113 6.97 9.97 10.89
CA SER A 113 7.13 9.59 9.48
C SER A 113 6.05 8.63 8.96
N ALA A 114 5.28 8.00 9.84
CA ALA A 114 4.19 7.11 9.45
C ALA A 114 2.86 7.86 9.23
N HIS A 115 2.80 9.17 9.53
CA HIS A 115 1.63 10.02 9.29
C HIS A 115 0.33 9.43 9.87
N GLN A 116 0.40 8.95 11.12
CA GLN A 116 -0.70 8.29 11.82
C GLN A 116 -1.27 7.07 11.07
N HIS A 117 -0.44 6.32 10.35
CA HIS A 117 -0.86 5.12 9.62
C HIS A 117 -1.61 4.14 10.54
N ARG A 118 -2.75 3.65 10.05
CA ARG A 118 -3.48 2.53 10.65
C ARG A 118 -3.58 1.40 9.66
N PHE A 119 -3.31 0.19 10.14
CA PHE A 119 -3.31 -0.99 9.31
C PHE A 119 -4.40 -1.96 9.72
N PHE A 120 -5.23 -2.29 8.74
CA PHE A 120 -6.29 -3.27 8.83
C PHE A 120 -5.99 -4.45 7.90
N GLY A 121 -6.54 -5.61 8.22
CA GLY A 121 -6.48 -6.76 7.33
C GLY A 121 -7.81 -7.49 7.22
N ARG A 122 -8.01 -8.11 6.07
CA ARG A 122 -8.98 -9.19 5.90
C ARG A 122 -8.21 -10.46 5.59
N ASP A 123 -8.44 -11.48 6.39
CA ASP A 123 -7.81 -12.77 6.21
C ASP A 123 -8.71 -13.68 5.37
N GLY A 124 -8.15 -14.24 4.29
CA GLY A 124 -8.89 -15.09 3.35
C GLY A 124 -9.17 -16.51 3.90
N PRO A 125 -9.61 -17.44 3.02
CA PRO A 125 -10.18 -17.25 1.68
C PRO A 125 -11.60 -16.62 1.72
N PRO A 126 -12.11 -16.04 0.62
CA PRO A 126 -11.54 -16.08 -0.75
C PRO A 126 -10.57 -14.94 -1.10
N VAL A 127 -10.51 -13.86 -0.33
CA VAL A 127 -9.67 -12.68 -0.67
C VAL A 127 -8.86 -12.22 0.53
N TRP A 128 -7.58 -11.96 0.32
CA TRP A 128 -6.68 -11.38 1.31
C TRP A 128 -6.55 -9.89 1.06
N VAL A 129 -6.67 -9.09 2.13
CA VAL A 129 -6.61 -7.62 2.02
C VAL A 129 -5.63 -7.03 3.02
N ASN A 130 -4.87 -6.06 2.55
CA ASN A 130 -4.17 -5.05 3.35
C ASN A 130 -4.93 -3.74 3.17
N LEU A 131 -5.46 -3.16 4.25
CA LEU A 131 -6.15 -1.88 4.18
C LEU A 131 -5.38 -0.87 5.04
N HIS A 132 -4.85 0.15 4.39
CA HIS A 132 -4.06 1.23 4.98
C HIS A 132 -4.94 2.46 5.12
N VAL A 133 -5.08 3.00 6.32
CA VAL A 133 -5.81 4.25 6.56
C VAL A 133 -4.81 5.36 6.85
N TYR A 134 -5.02 6.50 6.19
CA TYR A 134 -4.24 7.73 6.31
C TYR A 134 -5.14 8.96 6.37
N GLY A 135 -4.56 10.11 6.71
CA GLY A 135 -5.25 11.40 6.69
C GLY A 135 -5.33 11.99 5.27
N PRO A 136 -6.10 13.08 5.09
CA PRO A 136 -6.25 13.75 3.80
C PRO A 136 -4.89 14.28 3.35
N GLY A 137 -4.51 14.02 2.09
CA GLY A 137 -3.24 14.49 1.54
C GLY A 137 -1.99 13.87 2.17
N SER A 138 -2.13 12.74 2.89
CA SER A 138 -0.99 12.02 3.49
C SER A 138 0.12 11.77 2.46
N PRO A 139 1.38 12.15 2.77
CA PRO A 139 2.51 11.92 1.87
C PRO A 139 2.65 10.46 1.45
N GLU A 140 2.41 9.52 2.37
CA GLU A 140 2.55 8.09 2.08
C GLU A 140 1.45 7.58 1.14
N LEU A 141 0.20 8.06 1.30
CA LEU A 141 -0.86 7.73 0.35
C LEU A 141 -0.52 8.23 -1.06
N VAL A 142 -0.02 9.46 -1.16
CA VAL A 142 0.43 10.05 -2.45
C VAL A 142 1.58 9.23 -3.04
N ARG A 143 2.56 8.83 -2.23
CA ARG A 143 3.70 8.00 -2.67
C ARG A 143 3.25 6.64 -3.19
N LEU A 144 2.31 5.99 -2.51
CA LEU A 144 1.74 4.71 -2.95
C LEU A 144 1.05 4.84 -4.32
N CYS A 145 0.30 5.93 -4.54
CA CYS A 145 -0.34 6.21 -5.82
C CYS A 145 0.68 6.53 -6.92
N LEU A 146 1.67 7.39 -6.65
CA LEU A 146 2.73 7.73 -7.61
C LEU A 146 3.55 6.50 -8.03
N PHE A 147 3.85 5.61 -7.09
CA PHE A 147 4.54 4.36 -7.38
C PHE A 147 3.71 3.47 -8.33
N ARG A 148 2.43 3.25 -8.02
CA ARG A 148 1.50 2.52 -8.89
C ARG A 148 1.47 3.13 -10.29
N ASP A 149 1.26 4.44 -10.37
CA ASP A 149 1.03 5.13 -11.65
C ASP A 149 2.30 5.10 -12.51
N ARG A 150 3.48 5.20 -11.89
CA ARG A 150 4.76 5.01 -12.58
C ARG A 150 4.89 3.60 -13.16
N LEU A 151 4.58 2.56 -12.39
CA LEU A 151 4.64 1.18 -12.88
C LEU A 151 3.59 0.85 -13.94
N ARG A 152 2.47 1.58 -13.98
CA ARG A 152 1.48 1.48 -15.06
C ARG A 152 1.94 2.17 -16.34
N ALA A 153 2.65 3.29 -16.21
CA ALA A 153 3.07 4.12 -17.34
C ALA A 153 4.43 3.70 -17.95
N ASP A 154 5.27 2.99 -17.21
CA ASP A 154 6.64 2.67 -17.61
C ASP A 154 6.94 1.18 -17.49
N GLU A 155 7.07 0.51 -18.64
CA GLU A 155 7.33 -0.92 -18.71
C GLU A 155 8.71 -1.30 -18.16
N HIS A 156 9.71 -0.43 -18.31
CA HIS A 156 11.05 -0.69 -17.80
C HIS A 156 11.05 -0.74 -16.27
N ASP A 157 10.39 0.21 -15.61
CA ASP A 157 10.25 0.21 -14.15
C ASP A 157 9.36 -0.94 -13.65
N ARG A 158 8.30 -1.29 -14.39
CA ARG A 158 7.48 -2.48 -14.11
C ARG A 158 8.31 -3.75 -14.12
N ASP A 159 9.12 -3.95 -15.16
CA ASP A 159 9.92 -5.15 -15.34
C ASP A 159 11.08 -5.21 -14.35
N LEU A 160 11.72 -4.07 -14.07
CA LEU A 160 12.73 -3.94 -13.02
C LEU A 160 12.15 -4.37 -11.67
N TYR A 161 11.00 -3.82 -11.30
CA TYR A 161 10.36 -4.16 -10.03
C TYR A 161 9.92 -5.62 -9.96
N ALA A 162 9.43 -6.19 -11.06
CA ALA A 162 9.07 -7.60 -11.15
C ALA A 162 10.28 -8.51 -10.90
N ARG A 163 11.42 -8.24 -11.55
CA ARG A 163 12.67 -8.99 -11.33
C ARG A 163 13.16 -8.87 -9.89
N THR A 164 13.24 -7.65 -9.35
CA THR A 164 13.67 -7.42 -7.97
C THR A 164 12.81 -8.15 -6.95
N LYS A 165 11.48 -8.24 -7.15
CA LYS A 165 10.61 -9.02 -6.27
C LYS A 165 10.92 -10.51 -6.28
N ARG A 166 11.20 -11.08 -7.46
CA ARG A 166 11.53 -12.51 -7.61
C ARG A 166 12.90 -12.81 -6.98
N GLU A 167 13.91 -11.99 -7.27
CA GLU A 167 15.26 -12.10 -6.70
C GLU A 167 15.24 -11.95 -5.17
N ALA A 168 14.51 -10.95 -4.64
CA ALA A 168 14.37 -10.76 -3.20
C ALA A 168 13.65 -11.93 -2.54
N MET A 169 12.62 -12.49 -3.19
CA MET A 169 11.90 -13.65 -2.67
C MET A 169 12.82 -14.86 -2.58
N GLU A 170 13.57 -15.13 -3.65
CA GLU A 170 14.50 -16.26 -3.70
C GLU A 170 15.58 -16.11 -2.64
N ALA A 171 16.26 -14.97 -2.59
CA ALA A 171 17.30 -14.70 -1.61
C ALA A 171 16.79 -14.82 -0.16
N SER A 172 15.59 -14.30 0.12
CA SER A 172 14.98 -14.43 1.45
C SER A 172 14.60 -15.87 1.79
N ARG A 173 14.14 -16.67 0.82
CA ARG A 173 13.87 -18.11 1.04
C ARG A 173 15.17 -18.86 1.33
N THR A 174 16.23 -18.61 0.56
CA THR A 174 17.54 -19.25 0.76
C THR A 174 18.13 -18.93 2.13
N ALA A 175 18.01 -17.69 2.60
CA ALA A 175 18.56 -17.26 3.88
C ALA A 175 17.60 -17.44 5.08
N GLY A 176 16.40 -18.01 4.90
CA GLY A 176 15.43 -18.19 5.99
C GLY A 176 14.93 -16.88 6.59
N GLU A 177 14.84 -15.84 5.77
CA GLU A 177 14.58 -14.48 6.21
C GLU A 177 13.09 -14.18 6.44
N THR A 178 12.86 -13.18 7.28
CA THR A 178 11.53 -12.65 7.58
C THR A 178 10.98 -11.81 6.42
N LEU A 179 9.66 -11.55 6.45
CA LEU A 179 9.02 -10.63 5.50
C LEU A 179 9.63 -9.22 5.54
N ARG A 180 10.13 -8.79 6.70
CA ARG A 180 10.82 -7.51 6.88
C ARG A 180 12.10 -7.44 6.05
N GLN A 181 12.93 -8.49 6.14
CA GLN A 181 14.18 -8.59 5.37
C GLN A 181 13.90 -8.69 3.86
N TYR A 182 12.88 -9.44 3.46
CA TYR A 182 12.38 -9.44 2.07
C TYR A 182 11.99 -8.04 1.59
N ASN A 183 11.30 -7.25 2.42
CA ASN A 183 10.94 -5.88 2.06
C ASN A 183 12.17 -4.98 1.96
N ALA A 184 13.12 -5.09 2.89
CA ALA A 184 14.38 -4.34 2.86
C ALA A 184 15.20 -4.61 1.58
N ARG A 185 15.21 -5.84 1.08
CA ARG A 185 15.90 -6.19 -0.18
C ARG A 185 15.37 -5.44 -1.41
N LYS A 186 14.08 -5.10 -1.42
CA LYS A 186 13.44 -4.39 -2.55
C LYS A 186 13.51 -2.88 -2.41
N GLU A 187 13.72 -2.39 -1.18
CA GLU A 187 13.58 -0.97 -0.85
C GLU A 187 14.48 -0.06 -1.69
N PRO A 188 15.75 -0.38 -1.98
CA PRO A 188 16.58 0.46 -2.84
C PRO A 188 15.98 0.69 -4.23
N VAL A 189 15.42 -0.36 -4.85
CA VAL A 189 14.78 -0.27 -6.18
C VAL A 189 13.46 0.49 -6.10
N ILE A 190 12.68 0.31 -5.02
CA ILE A 190 11.45 1.06 -4.79
C ILE A 190 11.76 2.57 -4.71
N ARG A 191 12.83 2.95 -3.98
CA ARG A 191 13.26 4.35 -3.88
C ARG A 191 13.66 4.92 -5.24
N GLN A 192 14.46 4.20 -6.03
CA GLN A 192 14.83 4.63 -7.38
C GLN A 192 13.63 4.83 -8.32
N ILE A 193 12.63 3.95 -8.28
CA ILE A 193 11.42 4.09 -9.09
C ILE A 193 10.58 5.28 -8.61
N LEU A 194 10.48 5.50 -7.30
CA LEU A 194 9.82 6.67 -6.73
C LEU A 194 10.52 7.97 -7.15
N ASP A 195 11.84 8.03 -7.12
CA ASP A 195 12.60 9.20 -7.59
C ASP A 195 12.29 9.51 -9.07
N ARG A 196 12.21 8.48 -9.92
CA ARG A 196 11.77 8.63 -11.31
C ARG A 196 10.31 9.09 -11.41
N ALA A 197 9.43 8.58 -10.56
CA ALA A 197 8.03 9.02 -10.49
C ALA A 197 7.91 10.50 -10.09
N PHE A 198 8.71 10.95 -9.11
CA PHE A 198 8.74 12.35 -8.67
C PHE A 198 9.28 13.26 -9.78
N ALA A 199 10.33 12.85 -10.47
CA ALA A 199 10.87 13.58 -11.61
C ALA A 199 9.84 13.70 -12.74
N ALA A 200 9.18 12.61 -13.11
CA ALA A 200 8.12 12.61 -14.12
C ALA A 200 6.95 13.54 -13.73
N HIS A 201 6.50 13.49 -12.46
CA HIS A 201 5.42 14.35 -11.98
C HIS A 201 5.78 15.85 -12.01
N ARG A 202 7.05 16.20 -11.76
CA ARG A 202 7.53 17.59 -11.90
C ARG A 202 7.50 18.05 -13.36
N LEU A 203 7.83 17.17 -14.29
CA LEU A 203 7.79 17.44 -15.74
C LEU A 203 6.36 17.51 -16.30
N SER A 204 5.39 16.86 -15.65
CA SER A 204 3.96 16.94 -16.00
C SER A 204 3.18 18.04 -15.26
N GLY A 205 3.83 18.78 -14.34
CA GLY A 205 3.28 20.05 -13.82
C GLY A 205 3.30 21.12 -14.92
N PRO A 206 2.47 22.18 -14.83
CA PRO A 206 2.25 23.07 -15.97
C PRO A 206 3.56 23.77 -16.37
N GLY A 207 4.13 23.31 -17.48
CA GLY A 207 4.91 24.10 -18.41
C GLY A 207 4.01 24.42 -19.59
N ASP A 208 3.87 25.71 -19.86
CA ASP A 208 3.38 26.33 -21.10
C ASP A 208 1.86 26.33 -21.35
N GLU A 209 1.17 27.32 -20.76
CA GLU A 209 0.44 28.37 -21.51
C GLU A 209 0.53 29.71 -20.75
#